data_AF-A0ABD0NND7-F1
#
_entry.id   AF-A0ABD0NND7-F1
#
_cell.length_a   1.000
_cell.length_b   1.000
_cell.length_c   1.000
_cell.angle_alpha   90.00
_cell.angle_beta   90.00
_cell.angle_gamma   90.00
#
_symmetry.space_group_name_H-M   'P 1'
#
loop_
_entity.id
_entity.type
_entity.pdbx_description
1 polymer ?
#
loop_
_entity_poly.entity_id
_entity_poly.type
_entity_poly.pdbx_seq_one_letter_code
_entity_poly.pdbx_strand_id
1 'polypeptide(L)' 'DEKNQSIIVSGESGAGKTVSAKYAMRFFATVGGSANDTNVEEKVLASSPIME' A
#
# COMPACT_ATOMS: atom_id res chain seq x y z
N ASP A 1 -14.49 -2.74 -16.90
CA ASP A 1 -13.18 -2.33 -17.45
C ASP A 1 -12.07 -3.16 -16.82
N GLU A 2 -11.47 -4.08 -17.59
CA GLU A 2 -10.28 -4.83 -17.17
C GLU A 2 -9.01 -4.00 -17.43
N LYS A 3 -8.89 -2.87 -16.73
CA LYS A 3 -7.73 -1.98 -16.84
C LYS A 3 -7.05 -1.83 -15.50
N ASN A 4 -5.72 -1.88 -15.53
CA ASN A 4 -4.89 -1.55 -14.37
C ASN A 4 -5.21 -0.14 -13.87
N GLN A 5 -5.29 0.01 -12.55
CA GLN A 5 -5.58 1.28 -11.88
C GLN A 5 -4.33 1.83 -11.21
N SER A 6 -4.22 3.15 -11.11
CA SER A 6 -3.14 3.83 -10.38
C SER A 6 -3.70 4.84 -9.38
N ILE A 7 -3.06 4.94 -8.22
CA ILE A 7 -3.39 5.91 -7.17
C ILE A 7 -2.17 6.80 -6.98
N ILE A 8 -2.36 8.11 -7.12
CA ILE A 8 -1.31 9.12 -6.96
C ILE A 8 -1.63 9.95 -5.72
N VAL A 9 -0.68 10.03 -4.78
CA VAL A 9 -0.80 10.83 -3.55
C VAL A 9 0.18 12.01 -3.62
N SER A 10 -0.34 13.24 -3.62
CA SER A 10 0.43 14.49 -3.74
C SER A 10 0.17 15.43 -2.56
N GLY A 11 1.04 16.45 -2.39
CA GLY A 11 1.00 17.40 -1.27
C GLY A 11 2.39 17.88 -0.84
N GLU A 12 2.44 18.88 0.03
CA GLU A 12 3.68 19.47 0.57
C GLU A 12 4.42 18.50 1.51
N SER A 13 5.67 18.82 1.87
CA SER A 13 6.41 18.03 2.87
C SER A 13 5.66 18.02 4.20
N GLY A 14 5.49 16.85 4.81
CA GLY A 14 4.70 16.71 6.04
C GLY A 14 3.18 16.57 5.86
N ALA A 15 2.65 16.69 4.64
CA ALA A 15 1.20 16.54 4.37
C ALA A 15 0.65 15.10 4.54
N GLY A 16 1.46 14.15 5.02
CA GLY A 16 1.01 12.79 5.31
C GLY A 16 0.96 11.83 4.12
N LYS A 17 1.55 12.16 2.96
CA LYS A 17 1.52 11.33 1.74
C LYS A 17 1.89 9.86 1.98
N THR A 18 3.01 9.61 2.68
CA THR A 18 3.51 8.27 3.01
C THR A 18 2.55 7.50 3.91
N VAL A 19 1.94 8.20 4.88
CA VAL A 19 0.98 7.61 5.82
C VAL A 19 -0.29 7.21 5.07
N SER A 20 -0.81 8.09 4.20
CA SER A 20 -1.97 7.80 3.35
C SER A 20 -1.73 6.62 2.42
N ALA A 21 -0.55 6.54 1.77
CA ALA A 21 -0.19 5.41 0.93
C ALA A 21 -0.13 4.09 1.73
N LYS A 22 0.41 4.11 2.96
CA LYS A 22 0.47 2.95 3.85
C LYS A 22 -0.92 2.44 4.22
N TYR A 23 -1.85 3.33 4.56
CA TYR A 23 -3.22 2.94 4.87
C TYR A 23 -3.96 2.38 3.65
N ALA A 24 -3.76 2.97 2.46
CA ALA A 24 -4.34 2.42 1.23
C ALA A 24 -3.84 1.00 0.95
N MET A 25 -2.52 0.76 1.06
CA MET A 25 -1.95 -0.58 0.89
C MET A 25 -2.51 -1.58 1.92
N ARG A 26 -2.61 -1.19 3.20
CA ARG A 26 -3.22 -2.04 4.24
C ARG A 26 -4.67 -2.36 3.95
N PHE A 27 -5.46 -1.36 3.53
CA PHE A 27 -6.84 -1.57 3.14
C PHE A 27 -6.93 -2.60 2.03
N PHE A 28 -6.17 -2.45 0.94
CA PHE A 28 -6.16 -3.41 -0.16
C PHE A 28 -5.64 -4.79 0.23
N ALA A 29 -4.67 -4.88 1.13
CA ALA A 29 -4.23 -6.16 1.67
C ALA A 29 -5.36 -6.84 2.47
N THR A 30 -6.09 -6.10 3.30
CA THR A 30 -7.22 -6.64 4.08
C THR A 30 -8.43 -6.98 3.21
N VAL A 31 -8.81 -6.13 2.25
CA VAL A 31 -9.99 -6.37 1.39
C VAL A 31 -9.70 -7.31 0.23
N GLY A 32 -8.45 -7.36 -0.25
CA GLY A 32 -7.98 -8.23 -1.33
C GLY A 32 -7.42 -9.58 -0.86
N GLY A 33 -7.04 -9.69 0.42
CA GLY A 33 -6.45 -10.88 1.05
C GLY A 33 -7.38 -12.09 1.17
N SER A 34 -8.63 -11.99 0.70
CA SER A 34 -9.53 -13.14 0.60
C SER A 34 -9.35 -13.94 -0.71
N ALA A 35 -8.40 -13.56 -1.58
CA ALA A 35 -8.08 -14.26 -2.81
C ALA A 35 -6.60 -14.72 -2.83
N ASN A 36 -6.32 -15.83 -2.15
CA ASN A 36 -5.20 -16.77 -2.38
C ASN A 36 -3.73 -16.38 -2.16
N ASP A 37 -3.33 -15.15 -1.82
CA ASP A 37 -1.90 -14.83 -1.67
C ASP A 37 -1.56 -14.09 -0.36
N THR A 38 -1.49 -14.86 0.73
CA THR A 38 -1.02 -14.43 2.07
C THR A 38 0.43 -13.95 2.11
N ASN A 39 1.17 -13.95 1.00
CA ASN A 39 2.59 -13.58 0.94
C ASN A 39 2.86 -12.11 0.57
N VAL A 40 1.88 -11.36 0.04
CA VAL A 40 2.08 -9.95 -0.36
C VAL A 40 2.10 -9.03 0.87
N GLU A 41 1.27 -9.33 1.87
CA GLU A 41 1.12 -8.52 3.09
C GLU A 41 2.41 -8.49 3.92
N GLU A 42 3.09 -9.65 4.05
CA GLU A 42 4.39 -9.76 4.73
C GLU A 42 5.50 -8.99 4.00
N LYS A 43 5.52 -9.07 2.66
CA LYS A 43 6.56 -8.43 1.83
C LYS A 43 6.44 -6.89 1.79
N VAL A 44 5.23 -6.36 1.91
CA VAL A 44 4.99 -4.90 2.00
C VAL A 44 5.27 -4.36 3.40
N LEU A 45 4.94 -5.11 4.46
CA LEU A 45 5.26 -4.72 5.84
C LEU A 45 6.77 -4.77 6.12
N ALA A 46 7.50 -5.72 5.53
CA ALA A 46 8.94 -5.89 5.71
C ALA A 46 9.81 -4.87 4.94
N SER A 47 9.26 -4.05 4.03
CA SER A 47 10.05 -2.99 3.36
C SER A 47 10.26 -1.75 4.24
N SER A 48 9.55 -1.66 5.37
CA SER A 48 9.60 -0.50 6.28
C SER A 48 10.87 -0.35 7.14
N PRO A 49 11.77 -1.35 7.35
CA PRO A 49 13.03 -1.12 8.06
C PRO A 49 14.30 -1.16 7.19
N ILE A 50 14.22 -1.30 5.86
CA ILE A 50 15.42 -1.36 4.99
C ILE A 50 15.64 -0.04 4.20
N MET A 51 14.68 0.88 4.23
CA MET A 51 14.72 2.14 3.46
C MET A 51 14.80 3.39 4.35
N GLU A 52 15.53 3.30 5.46
CA GLU A 52 16.14 4.47 6.13
C GLU A 52 17.65 4.49 5.85
#